data_AF-A0A7J8MTD6-F1
#
_entry.id   AF-A0A7J8MTD6-F1
#
_cell.length_a   1.000
_cell.length_b   1.000
_cell.length_c   1.000
_cell.angle_alpha   90.00
_cell.angle_beta   90.00
_cell.angle_gamma   90.00
#
_symmetry.space_group_name_H-M   'P 1'
#
loop_
_entity.id
_entity.type
_entity.pdbx_description
1 polymer ?
#
loop_
_entity_poly.entity_id
_entity_poly.type
_entity_poly.pdbx_seq_one_letter_code
_entity_poly.pdbx_strand_id
1 'polypeptide(L)'
;MDSVFASIVQAPEDPILGVTVAYNKDPSPNKLNLGVGAYRTEEGKPLVLNVVRKAEQLLVNDQSRVKEYLPILGLAEFNKLSAKLILGDDSPAIQENRVATAQCLSGTGSLRVGAEFLAKHYHQRTIYIPQPSWGNHVKVFTMAGLSVKNYRYYDPTTRGLNFQGLLEDLGAAPAGAIVLLHACAHNPTGVDPTVEQWEQIRHSMRSKGLLPFFDSAYQGFASGSLDVDAQPVRMFVADGGECFIAQSYAKNMGLYGERVGALSIVCKAADVAGRVESQLKLVIRPMYSNPPIHGASIAMTILKNSDMYNEWKIELKAMADRIISMRKQLFDALSA
;
A
#
# COMPACT_ATOMS: atom_id res chain seq x y z
N MET A 1 33.66 -32.38 10.40
CA MET A 1 33.51 -30.92 10.60
C MET A 1 32.03 -30.66 10.72
N ASP A 2 31.59 -29.99 11.79
CA ASP A 2 30.18 -29.60 11.92
C ASP A 2 29.83 -28.55 10.88
N SER A 3 28.55 -28.50 10.49
CA SER A 3 28.05 -27.48 9.56
C SER A 3 28.30 -26.08 10.13
N VAL A 4 28.82 -25.16 9.31
CA VAL A 4 28.96 -23.73 9.68
C VAL A 4 27.63 -23.06 10.05
N PHE A 5 26.50 -23.72 9.74
CA PHE A 5 25.15 -23.26 10.07
C PHE A 5 24.48 -24.03 11.20
N ALA A 6 25.21 -24.87 11.95
CA ALA A 6 24.65 -25.72 13.00
C ALA A 6 23.94 -24.94 14.13
N SER A 7 24.30 -23.67 14.35
CA SER A 7 23.69 -22.81 15.37
C SER A 7 22.49 -22.00 14.87
N ILE A 8 22.12 -22.08 13.58
CA ILE A 8 20.98 -21.33 13.05
C ILE A 8 19.68 -21.95 13.58
N VAL A 9 18.94 -21.16 14.35
CA VAL A 9 17.63 -21.54 14.86
C VAL A 9 16.60 -21.44 13.74
N GLN A 10 15.75 -22.45 13.61
CA GLN A 10 14.63 -22.44 12.66
C GLN A 10 13.69 -21.26 12.97
N ALA A 11 13.46 -20.42 11.96
CA ALA A 11 12.53 -19.31 12.09
C ALA A 11 11.10 -19.81 12.33
N PRO A 12 10.28 -19.09 13.13
CA PRO A 12 8.88 -19.42 13.29
C PRO A 12 8.14 -19.25 11.96
N GLU A 13 7.08 -20.04 11.75
CA GLU A 13 6.21 -19.88 10.58
C GLU A 13 5.52 -18.52 10.58
N ASP A 14 5.30 -17.95 9.39
CA ASP A 14 4.51 -16.73 9.27
C ASP A 14 3.04 -17.03 9.63
N PRO A 15 2.42 -16.31 10.58
CA PRO A 15 1.07 -16.64 11.07
C PRO A 15 0.00 -16.63 9.97
N ILE A 16 0.16 -15.83 8.91
CA ILE A 16 -0.82 -15.74 7.81
C ILE A 16 -0.56 -16.87 6.81
N LEU A 17 0.70 -17.15 6.48
CA LEU A 17 1.03 -18.22 5.54
C LEU A 17 0.77 -19.61 6.13
N GLY A 18 1.01 -19.79 7.45
CA GLY A 18 0.72 -21.02 8.18
C GLY A 18 -0.75 -21.43 8.09
N VAL A 19 -1.69 -20.48 8.12
CA VAL A 19 -3.12 -20.75 7.92
C VAL A 19 -3.39 -21.35 6.54
N THR A 20 -2.71 -20.87 5.49
CA THR A 20 -2.86 -21.43 4.14
C THR A 20 -2.31 -22.84 4.04
N VAL A 21 -1.18 -23.11 4.70
CA VAL A 21 -0.59 -24.45 4.76
C VAL A 21 -1.54 -25.41 5.47
N ALA A 22 -2.08 -25.03 6.63
CA ALA A 22 -3.06 -25.82 7.37
C ALA A 22 -4.33 -26.07 6.54
N TYR A 23 -4.88 -25.02 5.92
CA TYR A 23 -6.03 -25.12 5.01
C TYR A 23 -5.79 -26.08 3.85
N ASN A 24 -4.60 -26.05 3.23
CA ASN A 24 -4.30 -26.96 2.12
C ASN A 24 -4.21 -28.42 2.57
N LYS A 25 -3.73 -28.68 3.79
CA LYS A 25 -3.61 -30.03 4.38
C LYS A 25 -4.94 -30.59 4.88
N ASP A 26 -5.92 -29.74 5.21
CA ASP A 26 -7.23 -30.18 5.68
C ASP A 26 -7.98 -30.97 4.58
N PRO A 27 -8.36 -32.25 4.79
CA PRO A 27 -9.06 -33.05 3.79
C PRO A 27 -10.56 -32.75 3.71
N SER A 28 -11.11 -31.94 4.62
CA SER A 28 -12.54 -31.64 4.67
C SER A 28 -13.01 -31.00 3.36
N PRO A 29 -14.12 -31.48 2.77
CA PRO A 29 -14.72 -30.84 1.60
C PRO A 29 -15.38 -29.50 1.95
N ASN A 30 -15.60 -29.22 3.24
CA ASN A 30 -16.28 -28.02 3.75
C ASN A 30 -15.32 -27.01 4.39
N LYS A 31 -14.01 -27.10 4.09
CA LYS A 31 -13.02 -26.18 4.62
C LYS A 31 -13.13 -24.79 4.00
N LEU A 32 -12.86 -23.76 4.80
CA LEU A 32 -12.87 -22.36 4.38
C LEU A 32 -11.60 -21.66 4.85
N ASN A 33 -10.97 -20.91 3.96
CA ASN A 33 -9.80 -20.09 4.31
C ASN A 33 -10.22 -18.62 4.48
N LEU A 34 -10.31 -18.18 5.73
CA LEU A 34 -10.57 -16.77 6.09
C LEU A 34 -9.31 -16.00 6.50
N GLY A 35 -8.12 -16.63 6.42
CA GLY A 35 -6.85 -16.00 6.79
C GLY A 35 -6.12 -15.31 5.64
N VAL A 36 -6.39 -15.71 4.39
CA VAL A 36 -5.69 -15.15 3.22
C VAL A 36 -6.26 -13.79 2.82
N GLY A 37 -5.43 -12.76 2.87
CA GLY A 37 -5.76 -11.40 2.40
C GLY A 37 -5.75 -11.23 0.88
N ALA A 38 -6.46 -12.11 0.15
CA ALA A 38 -6.62 -12.04 -1.29
C ALA A 38 -8.06 -12.36 -1.71
N TYR A 39 -8.56 -11.61 -2.69
CA TYR A 39 -9.92 -11.76 -3.20
C TYR A 39 -10.16 -13.14 -3.80
N ARG A 40 -11.38 -13.65 -3.66
CA ARG A 40 -11.83 -14.95 -4.18
C ARG A 40 -13.19 -14.83 -4.87
N THR A 41 -13.47 -15.69 -5.83
CA THR A 41 -14.79 -15.86 -6.44
C THR A 41 -15.79 -16.49 -5.46
N GLU A 42 -17.04 -16.68 -5.89
CA GLU A 42 -18.08 -17.36 -5.13
C GLU A 42 -17.71 -18.82 -4.83
N GLU A 43 -16.99 -19.47 -5.74
CA GLU A 43 -16.46 -20.83 -5.56
C GLU A 43 -15.17 -20.87 -4.71
N GLY A 44 -14.76 -19.75 -4.12
CA GLY A 44 -13.54 -19.66 -3.32
C GLY A 44 -12.24 -19.72 -4.13
N LYS A 45 -12.29 -19.51 -5.46
CA LYS A 45 -11.12 -19.58 -6.35
C LYS A 45 -10.44 -18.21 -6.50
N PRO A 46 -9.12 -18.15 -6.79
CA PRO A 46 -8.47 -16.89 -7.18
C PRO A 46 -9.15 -16.28 -8.42
N LEU A 47 -9.35 -14.95 -8.40
CA LEU A 47 -9.86 -14.19 -9.54
C LEU A 47 -8.71 -13.49 -10.26
N VAL A 48 -8.67 -13.61 -11.60
CA VAL A 48 -7.91 -12.72 -12.47
C VAL A 48 -8.91 -11.89 -13.25
N LEU A 49 -8.78 -10.57 -13.14
CA LEU A 49 -9.62 -9.57 -13.80
C LEU A 49 -9.58 -9.71 -15.32
N ASN A 50 -10.72 -9.55 -16.02
CA ASN A 50 -10.73 -9.72 -17.48
C ASN A 50 -9.91 -8.63 -18.15
N VAL A 51 -9.95 -7.42 -17.62
CA VAL A 51 -9.12 -6.31 -18.10
C VAL A 51 -7.61 -6.61 -17.97
N VAL A 52 -7.21 -7.36 -16.94
CA VAL A 52 -5.83 -7.83 -16.77
C VAL A 52 -5.48 -8.86 -17.83
N ARG A 53 -6.36 -9.84 -18.09
CA ARG A 53 -6.16 -10.82 -19.17
C ARG A 53 -6.04 -10.16 -20.53
N LYS A 54 -6.88 -9.16 -20.79
CA LYS A 54 -6.84 -8.35 -22.02
C LYS A 54 -5.52 -7.59 -22.15
N ALA A 55 -5.06 -6.95 -21.07
CA ALA A 55 -3.76 -6.30 -21.05
C ALA A 55 -2.62 -7.30 -21.31
N GLU A 56 -2.63 -8.48 -20.69
CA GLU A 56 -1.63 -9.52 -20.94
C GLU A 56 -1.63 -9.99 -22.39
N GLN A 57 -2.80 -10.19 -23.00
CA GLN A 57 -2.92 -10.57 -24.41
C GLN A 57 -2.34 -9.50 -25.34
N LEU A 58 -2.59 -8.21 -25.05
CA LEU A 58 -1.97 -7.12 -25.82
C LEU A 58 -0.44 -7.14 -25.68
N LEU A 59 0.06 -7.36 -24.46
CA LEU A 59 1.49 -7.34 -24.16
C LEU A 59 2.25 -8.54 -24.72
N VAL A 60 1.64 -9.73 -24.80
CA VAL A 60 2.28 -10.92 -25.36
C VAL A 60 2.31 -10.89 -26.90
N ASN A 61 1.32 -10.23 -27.52
CA ASN A 61 1.20 -10.13 -28.98
C ASN A 61 1.98 -8.94 -29.58
N ASP A 62 2.48 -8.02 -28.75
CA ASP A 62 3.28 -6.88 -29.20
C ASP A 62 4.73 -7.31 -29.46
N GLN A 63 5.06 -7.50 -30.76
CA GLN A 63 6.37 -7.93 -31.24
C GLN A 63 7.50 -6.92 -30.99
N SER A 64 7.18 -5.66 -30.67
CA SER A 64 8.19 -4.64 -30.35
C SER A 64 8.76 -4.77 -28.93
N ARG A 65 8.09 -5.56 -28.07
CA ARG A 65 8.48 -5.69 -26.67
C ARG A 65 9.67 -6.60 -26.49
N VAL A 66 10.59 -6.15 -25.65
CA VAL A 66 11.77 -6.89 -25.21
C VAL A 66 11.74 -7.11 -23.70
N LYS A 67 12.62 -7.98 -23.21
CA LYS A 67 12.78 -8.29 -21.78
C LYS A 67 14.06 -7.68 -21.19
N GLU A 68 14.45 -6.53 -21.72
CA GLU A 68 15.60 -5.76 -21.23
C GLU A 68 15.38 -5.21 -19.82
N TYR A 69 16.49 -4.88 -19.15
CA TYR A 69 16.44 -4.24 -17.85
C TYR A 69 15.73 -2.88 -17.91
N LEU A 70 14.92 -2.61 -16.88
CA LEU A 70 14.33 -1.29 -16.69
C LEU A 70 15.35 -0.30 -16.11
N PRO A 71 15.10 1.01 -16.24
CA PRO A 71 15.73 2.00 -15.38
C PRO A 71 15.55 1.66 -13.90
N ILE A 72 16.44 2.15 -13.03
CA ILE A 72 16.43 1.84 -11.59
C ILE A 72 15.08 2.15 -10.94
N LEU A 73 14.41 3.23 -11.38
CA LEU A 73 13.10 3.64 -10.87
C LEU A 73 11.92 2.94 -11.56
N GLY A 74 12.18 2.04 -12.50
CA GLY A 74 11.18 1.35 -13.31
C GLY A 74 10.67 2.14 -14.52
N LEU A 75 9.45 1.82 -14.94
CA LEU A 75 8.80 2.44 -16.09
C LEU A 75 8.34 3.86 -15.75
N ALA A 76 8.89 4.87 -16.42
CA ALA A 76 8.57 6.27 -16.17
C ALA A 76 7.07 6.59 -16.31
N GLU A 77 6.42 6.03 -17.33
CA GLU A 77 4.99 6.23 -17.54
C GLU A 77 4.13 5.54 -16.46
N PHE A 78 4.52 4.34 -16.00
CA PHE A 78 3.87 3.70 -14.86
C PHE A 78 3.99 4.55 -13.58
N ASN A 79 5.16 5.13 -13.33
CA ASN A 79 5.38 6.00 -12.17
C ASN A 79 4.48 7.25 -12.23
N LYS A 80 4.40 7.90 -13.40
CA LYS A 80 3.51 9.05 -13.63
C LYS A 80 2.04 8.68 -13.41
N LEU A 81 1.59 7.56 -13.99
CA LEU A 81 0.20 7.09 -13.85
C LEU A 81 -0.12 6.66 -12.41
N SER A 82 0.84 6.10 -11.67
CA SER A 82 0.68 5.71 -10.26
C SER A 82 0.50 6.93 -9.36
N ALA A 83 1.36 7.94 -9.52
CA ALA A 83 1.25 9.21 -8.80
C ALA A 83 -0.09 9.91 -9.12
N LYS A 84 -0.49 9.93 -10.40
CA LYS A 84 -1.76 10.48 -10.85
C LYS A 84 -2.97 9.76 -10.22
N LEU A 85 -2.94 8.43 -10.14
CA LEU A 85 -4.03 7.62 -9.57
C LEU A 85 -4.32 7.97 -8.11
N ILE A 86 -3.28 8.14 -7.28
CA ILE A 86 -3.47 8.45 -5.85
C ILE A 86 -3.67 9.94 -5.59
N LEU A 87 -2.95 10.82 -6.29
CA LEU A 87 -3.00 12.26 -6.03
C LEU A 87 -4.13 12.99 -6.76
N GLY A 88 -4.66 12.42 -7.84
CA GLY A 88 -5.63 13.07 -8.72
C GLY A 88 -5.01 13.87 -9.87
N ASP A 89 -5.79 14.07 -10.92
CA ASP A 89 -5.40 14.76 -12.17
C ASP A 89 -5.05 16.24 -11.94
N ASP A 90 -5.72 16.86 -10.98
CA ASP A 90 -5.63 18.26 -10.60
C ASP A 90 -4.64 18.50 -9.45
N SER A 91 -3.85 17.49 -9.07
CA SER A 91 -2.91 17.60 -7.95
C SER A 91 -1.90 18.74 -8.15
N PRO A 92 -1.85 19.74 -7.24
CA PRO A 92 -0.87 20.82 -7.34
C PRO A 92 0.56 20.29 -7.22
N ALA A 93 0.78 19.23 -6.43
CA ALA A 93 2.09 18.62 -6.30
C ALA A 93 2.61 18.04 -7.62
N ILE A 94 1.73 17.50 -8.47
CA ILE A 94 2.12 17.01 -9.80
C ILE A 94 2.41 18.19 -10.73
N GLN A 95 1.53 19.19 -10.76
CA GLN A 95 1.69 20.38 -11.63
C GLN A 95 2.96 21.16 -11.31
N GLU A 96 3.34 21.22 -10.03
CA GLU A 96 4.53 21.90 -9.53
C GLU A 96 5.80 21.02 -9.56
N ASN A 97 5.73 19.81 -10.14
CA ASN A 97 6.83 18.84 -10.23
C ASN A 97 7.46 18.46 -8.87
N ARG A 98 6.65 18.41 -7.81
CA ARG A 98 7.10 18.12 -6.44
C ARG A 98 7.06 16.65 -6.06
N VAL A 99 6.73 15.75 -6.99
CA VAL A 99 6.55 14.31 -6.70
C VAL A 99 7.68 13.48 -7.32
N ALA A 100 8.48 12.84 -6.46
CA ALA A 100 9.42 11.81 -6.89
C ALA A 100 8.74 10.44 -6.78
N THR A 101 8.70 9.65 -7.86
CA THR A 101 8.04 8.33 -7.85
C THR A 101 8.96 7.23 -8.37
N ALA A 102 9.00 6.11 -7.66
CA ALA A 102 9.74 4.91 -8.04
C ALA A 102 8.83 3.68 -8.03
N GLN A 103 8.89 2.89 -9.10
CA GLN A 103 8.28 1.56 -9.13
C GLN A 103 9.00 0.66 -8.13
N CYS A 104 8.22 -0.05 -7.32
CA CYS A 104 8.71 -0.88 -6.22
C CYS A 104 8.04 -2.27 -6.23
N LEU A 105 8.59 -3.19 -5.42
CA LEU A 105 8.10 -4.57 -5.28
C LEU A 105 6.81 -4.63 -4.44
N SER A 106 5.71 -4.15 -5.02
CA SER A 106 4.41 -3.99 -4.36
C SER A 106 4.50 -3.06 -3.14
N GLY A 107 3.45 -3.06 -2.30
CA GLY A 107 3.39 -2.21 -1.11
C GLY A 107 4.53 -2.50 -0.13
N THR A 108 4.86 -3.79 0.08
CA THR A 108 5.99 -4.19 0.95
C THR A 108 7.32 -3.60 0.48
N GLY A 109 7.60 -3.66 -0.83
CA GLY A 109 8.79 -3.07 -1.41
C GLY A 109 8.80 -1.54 -1.29
N SER A 110 7.67 -0.90 -1.57
CA SER A 110 7.51 0.56 -1.42
C SER A 110 7.78 1.01 0.01
N LEU A 111 7.21 0.32 1.00
CA LEU A 111 7.45 0.58 2.42
C LEU A 111 8.93 0.38 2.78
N ARG A 112 9.56 -0.70 2.32
CA ARG A 112 10.97 -1.00 2.65
C ARG A 112 11.95 0.01 2.04
N VAL A 113 11.71 0.45 0.79
CA VAL A 113 12.50 1.49 0.14
C VAL A 113 12.31 2.84 0.84
N GLY A 114 11.06 3.22 1.13
CA GLY A 114 10.76 4.48 1.84
C GLY A 114 11.35 4.50 3.25
N ALA A 115 11.27 3.38 3.97
CA ALA A 115 11.86 3.24 5.30
C ALA A 115 13.39 3.38 5.27
N GLU A 116 14.07 2.80 4.28
CA GLU A 116 15.53 2.95 4.16
C GLU A 116 15.94 4.37 3.80
N PHE A 117 15.17 5.01 2.90
CA PHE A 117 15.39 6.41 2.55
C PHE A 117 15.28 7.29 3.81
N LEU A 118 14.23 7.10 4.61
CA LEU A 118 14.03 7.84 5.86
C LEU A 118 15.17 7.58 6.86
N ALA A 119 15.60 6.33 7.03
CA ALA A 119 16.69 5.99 7.95
C ALA A 119 18.04 6.63 7.57
N LYS A 120 18.27 6.85 6.26
CA LYS A 120 19.49 7.48 5.74
C LYS A 120 19.44 9.01 5.78
N HIS A 121 18.29 9.61 5.47
CA HIS A 121 18.22 11.04 5.13
C HIS A 121 17.33 11.87 6.04
N TYR A 122 16.42 11.25 6.80
CA TYR A 122 15.49 12.01 7.64
C TYR A 122 16.05 12.23 9.05
N HIS A 123 15.80 13.41 9.60
CA HIS A 123 16.36 13.84 10.89
C HIS A 123 15.70 13.15 12.09
N GLN A 124 14.52 12.55 11.92
CA GLN A 124 13.87 11.70 12.91
C GLN A 124 13.83 10.25 12.47
N ARG A 125 13.99 9.34 13.42
CA ARG A 125 14.01 7.90 13.18
C ARG A 125 12.90 7.13 13.88
N THR A 126 12.03 7.83 14.60
CA THR A 126 10.88 7.21 15.27
C THR A 126 9.70 7.19 14.33
N ILE A 127 9.15 6.00 14.08
CA ILE A 127 7.90 5.83 13.34
C ILE A 127 6.80 5.32 14.29
N TYR A 128 5.66 5.98 14.24
CA TYR A 128 4.44 5.59 14.94
C TYR A 128 3.56 4.76 14.00
N ILE A 129 3.16 3.56 14.43
CA ILE A 129 2.25 2.67 13.70
C ILE A 129 0.94 2.49 14.48
N PRO A 130 -0.21 2.28 13.83
CA PRO A 130 -1.46 2.06 14.56
C PRO A 130 -1.39 0.75 15.36
N GLN A 131 -2.10 0.70 16.47
CA GLN A 131 -2.28 -0.52 17.25
C GLN A 131 -3.75 -0.98 17.23
N PRO A 132 -4.05 -2.16 16.64
CA PRO A 132 -3.15 -3.04 15.87
C PRO A 132 -2.85 -2.49 14.47
N SER A 133 -1.96 -3.13 13.71
CA SER A 133 -1.67 -2.85 12.30
C SER A 133 -1.25 -4.14 11.57
N TRP A 134 -0.97 -4.07 10.26
CA TRP A 134 -0.48 -5.21 9.48
C TRP A 134 0.81 -5.75 10.10
N GLY A 135 0.84 -7.06 10.40
CA GLY A 135 1.89 -7.69 11.20
C GLY A 135 3.33 -7.57 10.65
N ASN A 136 3.50 -7.16 9.39
CA ASN A 136 4.81 -6.96 8.80
C ASN A 136 5.34 -5.52 8.94
N HIS A 137 4.54 -4.54 9.34
CA HIS A 137 5.00 -3.15 9.48
C HIS A 137 6.17 -3.01 10.45
N VAL A 138 6.05 -3.59 11.65
CA VAL A 138 7.13 -3.57 12.65
C VAL A 138 8.44 -4.13 12.07
N LYS A 139 8.35 -5.26 11.36
CA LYS A 139 9.52 -5.92 10.75
C LYS A 139 10.15 -5.03 9.67
N VAL A 140 9.35 -4.50 8.75
CA VAL A 140 9.83 -3.64 7.65
C VAL A 140 10.57 -2.42 8.17
N PHE A 141 9.98 -1.70 9.13
CA PHE A 141 10.57 -0.45 9.63
C PHE A 141 11.76 -0.70 10.57
N THR A 142 11.69 -1.71 11.44
CA THR A 142 12.83 -2.07 12.31
C THR A 142 14.02 -2.53 11.50
N MET A 143 13.82 -3.38 10.48
CA MET A 143 14.89 -3.84 9.59
C MET A 143 15.51 -2.74 8.74
N ALA A 144 14.78 -1.63 8.51
CA ALA A 144 15.32 -0.45 7.85
C ALA A 144 16.12 0.46 8.80
N GLY A 145 16.12 0.18 10.11
CA GLY A 145 16.83 0.97 11.13
C GLY A 145 16.00 2.09 11.76
N LEU A 146 14.66 2.05 11.66
CA LEU A 146 13.77 2.96 12.37
C LEU A 146 13.34 2.38 13.72
N SER A 147 13.15 3.27 14.69
CA SER A 147 12.58 2.94 16.00
C SER A 147 11.06 2.94 15.91
N VAL A 148 10.43 1.78 16.08
CA VAL A 148 8.97 1.64 15.99
C VAL A 148 8.32 1.92 17.34
N LYS A 149 7.32 2.80 17.34
CA LYS A 149 6.37 3.06 18.43
C LYS A 149 4.95 2.86 17.93
N ASN A 150 4.00 2.76 18.83
CA ASN A 150 2.58 2.60 18.50
C ASN A 150 1.78 3.85 18.87
N TYR A 151 0.66 4.05 18.17
CA TYR A 151 -0.42 4.94 18.60
C TYR A 151 -1.74 4.17 18.67
N ARG A 152 -2.61 4.55 19.60
CA ARG A 152 -3.94 3.96 19.78
C ARG A 152 -4.78 4.13 18.52
N TYR A 153 -5.42 3.04 18.09
CA TYR A 153 -6.25 3.05 16.88
C TYR A 153 -7.58 2.35 17.07
N TYR A 154 -7.59 1.08 17.49
CA TYR A 154 -8.82 0.32 17.68
C TYR A 154 -9.24 0.30 19.15
N ASP A 155 -10.51 0.53 19.44
CA ASP A 155 -11.08 0.32 20.77
C ASP A 155 -11.92 -0.96 20.78
N PRO A 156 -11.50 -2.02 21.50
CA PRO A 156 -12.26 -3.27 21.62
C PRO A 156 -13.65 -3.08 22.24
N THR A 157 -13.85 -2.05 23.06
CA THR A 157 -15.12 -1.79 23.76
C THR A 157 -16.19 -1.32 22.78
N THR A 158 -15.85 -0.32 21.95
CA THR A 158 -16.76 0.23 20.94
C THR A 158 -16.70 -0.53 19.61
N ARG A 159 -15.67 -1.37 19.42
CA ARG A 159 -15.32 -2.01 18.13
C ARG A 159 -15.08 -1.00 17.01
N GLY A 160 -14.74 0.24 17.37
CA GLY A 160 -14.54 1.36 16.46
C GLY A 160 -13.15 1.99 16.61
N LEU A 161 -13.02 3.20 16.07
CA LEU A 161 -11.78 3.98 16.15
C LEU A 161 -11.67 4.59 17.55
N ASN A 162 -10.57 4.31 18.25
CA ASN A 162 -10.14 5.04 19.44
C ASN A 162 -9.61 6.42 19.03
N PHE A 163 -10.51 7.28 18.56
CA PHE A 163 -10.15 8.56 17.96
C PHE A 163 -9.48 9.51 18.96
N GLN A 164 -9.98 9.55 20.20
CA GLN A 164 -9.42 10.38 21.25
C GLN A 164 -8.00 9.94 21.61
N GLY A 165 -7.78 8.63 21.80
CA GLY A 165 -6.45 8.10 22.07
C GLY A 165 -5.47 8.31 20.92
N LEU A 166 -5.95 8.20 19.69
CA LEU A 166 -5.18 8.52 18.49
C LEU A 166 -4.66 9.97 18.54
N LEU A 167 -5.55 10.95 18.76
CA LEU A 167 -5.16 12.36 18.78
C LEU A 167 -4.21 12.69 19.93
N GLU A 168 -4.41 12.11 21.11
CA GLU A 168 -3.51 12.23 22.25
C GLU A 168 -2.10 11.74 21.93
N ASP A 169 -1.99 10.55 21.34
CA ASP A 169 -0.69 9.94 21.02
C ASP A 169 0.03 10.72 19.92
N LEU A 170 -0.68 11.21 18.91
CA LEU A 170 -0.11 12.10 17.89
C LEU A 170 0.32 13.45 18.49
N GLY A 171 -0.46 14.00 19.43
CA GLY A 171 -0.13 15.24 20.13
C GLY A 171 1.09 15.11 21.05
N ALA A 172 1.34 13.91 21.59
CA ALA A 172 2.48 13.59 22.44
C ALA A 172 3.73 13.16 21.64
N ALA A 173 3.59 12.83 20.35
CA ALA A 173 4.70 12.44 19.51
C ALA A 173 5.74 13.58 19.40
N PRO A 174 7.05 13.26 19.38
CA PRO A 174 8.09 14.27 19.20
C PRO A 174 7.97 14.91 17.81
N ALA A 175 8.31 16.20 17.73
CA ALA A 175 8.26 16.93 16.47
C ALA A 175 9.10 16.24 15.38
N GLY A 176 8.56 16.19 14.17
CA GLY A 176 9.19 15.48 13.05
C GLY A 176 9.05 13.96 13.11
N ALA A 177 8.37 13.35 14.10
CA ALA A 177 8.17 11.90 14.07
C ALA A 177 7.41 11.46 12.81
N ILE A 178 7.74 10.28 12.32
CA ILE A 178 7.07 9.67 11.17
C ILE A 178 5.80 8.99 11.69
N VAL A 179 4.69 9.11 10.97
CA VAL A 179 3.42 8.44 11.31
C VAL A 179 2.98 7.63 10.12
N LEU A 180 2.91 6.32 10.30
CA LEU A 180 2.34 5.41 9.31
C LEU A 180 0.81 5.51 9.35
N LEU A 181 0.19 5.80 8.23
CA LEU A 181 -1.26 5.93 8.08
C LEU A 181 -1.74 4.94 7.02
N HIS A 182 -2.81 4.20 7.31
CA HIS A 182 -3.49 3.43 6.27
C HIS A 182 -4.42 4.38 5.52
N ALA A 183 -4.29 4.47 4.20
CA ALA A 183 -5.09 5.42 3.40
C ALA A 183 -6.60 5.10 3.47
N CYS A 184 -6.94 3.81 3.48
CA CYS A 184 -8.29 3.26 3.65
C CYS A 184 -8.19 1.75 3.94
N ALA A 185 -9.31 1.14 4.30
CA ALA A 185 -9.45 -0.27 4.65
C ALA A 185 -8.35 -0.73 5.61
N HIS A 186 -8.29 -0.10 6.79
CA HIS A 186 -7.28 -0.40 7.80
C HIS A 186 -7.13 -1.91 8.03
N ASN A 187 -5.89 -2.40 8.01
CA ASN A 187 -5.56 -3.79 8.19
C ASN A 187 -4.92 -3.96 9.58
N PRO A 188 -5.52 -4.72 10.51
CA PRO A 188 -6.53 -5.76 10.26
C PRO A 188 -8.00 -5.39 10.57
N THR A 189 -8.29 -4.20 11.09
CA THR A 189 -9.57 -3.93 11.76
C THR A 189 -10.74 -3.65 10.81
N GLY A 190 -10.47 -3.14 9.61
CA GLY A 190 -11.47 -2.63 8.67
C GLY A 190 -12.17 -1.35 9.11
N VAL A 191 -11.71 -0.71 10.19
CA VAL A 191 -12.26 0.56 10.71
C VAL A 191 -11.42 1.70 10.18
N ASP A 192 -12.04 2.66 9.50
CA ASP A 192 -11.37 3.85 8.97
C ASP A 192 -11.91 5.13 9.63
N PRO A 193 -11.10 6.21 9.76
CA PRO A 193 -11.59 7.50 10.21
C PRO A 193 -12.59 8.11 9.22
N THR A 194 -13.56 8.87 9.73
CA THR A 194 -14.42 9.70 8.88
C THR A 194 -13.64 10.87 8.28
N VAL A 195 -14.23 11.58 7.32
CA VAL A 195 -13.61 12.76 6.69
C VAL A 195 -13.28 13.84 7.72
N GLU A 196 -14.18 14.09 8.67
CA GLU A 196 -14.02 15.07 9.74
C GLU A 196 -12.93 14.66 10.73
N GLN A 197 -12.79 13.35 10.98
CA GLN A 197 -11.70 12.80 11.78
C GLN A 197 -10.36 12.92 11.07
N TRP A 198 -10.31 12.64 9.76
CA TRP A 198 -9.10 12.83 8.95
C TRP A 198 -8.61 14.27 8.96
N GLU A 199 -9.52 15.24 8.91
CA GLU A 199 -9.16 16.65 8.98
C GLU A 199 -8.52 17.01 10.33
N GLN A 200 -9.07 16.51 11.44
CA GLN A 200 -8.49 16.69 12.77
C GLN A 200 -7.13 15.99 12.92
N ILE A 201 -6.98 14.79 12.37
CA ILE A 201 -5.69 14.07 12.33
C ILE A 201 -4.67 14.89 11.55
N ARG A 202 -5.04 15.39 10.36
CA ARG A 202 -4.19 16.27 9.54
C ARG A 202 -3.75 17.49 10.34
N HIS A 203 -4.69 18.19 10.97
CA HIS A 203 -4.37 19.37 11.77
C HIS A 203 -3.41 19.06 12.92
N SER A 204 -3.67 17.99 13.69
CA SER A 204 -2.79 17.55 14.78
C SER A 204 -1.37 17.28 14.29
N MET A 205 -1.23 16.48 13.22
CA MET A 205 0.07 16.17 12.62
C MET A 205 0.80 17.41 12.11
N ARG A 206 0.10 18.34 11.45
CA ARG A 206 0.68 19.60 10.96
C ARG A 206 1.18 20.48 12.10
N SER A 207 0.39 20.63 13.17
CA SER A 207 0.77 21.44 14.34
C SER A 207 2.06 20.95 15.02
N LYS A 208 2.34 19.64 14.93
CA LYS A 208 3.53 18.99 15.49
C LYS A 208 4.65 18.79 14.47
N GLY A 209 4.44 19.19 13.22
CA GLY A 209 5.40 18.95 12.14
C GLY A 209 5.68 17.47 11.90
N LEU A 210 4.71 16.58 12.13
CA LEU A 210 4.87 15.14 11.90
C LEU A 210 4.88 14.82 10.40
N LEU A 211 5.64 13.79 10.02
CA LEU A 211 5.76 13.33 8.63
C LEU A 211 4.80 12.17 8.36
N PRO A 212 3.77 12.34 7.51
CA PRO A 212 2.89 11.25 7.11
C PRO A 212 3.59 10.28 6.16
N PHE A 213 3.43 8.98 6.42
CA PHE A 213 3.73 7.90 5.49
C PHE A 213 2.47 7.08 5.28
N PHE A 214 1.82 7.25 4.13
CA PHE A 214 0.63 6.48 3.76
C PHE A 214 0.97 5.11 3.20
N ASP A 215 0.33 4.06 3.72
CA ASP A 215 0.20 2.76 3.08
C ASP A 215 -1.17 2.69 2.37
N SER A 216 -1.15 2.59 1.04
CA SER A 216 -2.31 2.53 0.17
C SER A 216 -2.33 1.22 -0.61
N ALA A 217 -2.82 0.16 0.05
CA ALA A 217 -2.89 -1.18 -0.52
C ALA A 217 -4.27 -1.55 -1.10
N TYR A 218 -5.30 -0.77 -0.81
CA TYR A 218 -6.71 -1.10 -1.05
C TYR A 218 -7.50 -0.01 -1.79
N GLN A 219 -6.83 0.94 -2.46
CA GLN A 219 -7.51 2.03 -3.19
C GLN A 219 -8.52 1.48 -4.22
N GLY A 220 -9.78 1.90 -4.07
CA GLY A 220 -10.96 1.47 -4.82
C GLY A 220 -11.56 0.14 -4.36
N PHE A 221 -10.85 -0.64 -3.54
CA PHE A 221 -11.31 -1.93 -3.02
C PHE A 221 -12.13 -1.77 -1.72
N ALA A 222 -12.04 -0.61 -1.05
CA ALA A 222 -12.77 -0.35 0.19
C ALA A 222 -14.20 0.14 -0.12
N SER A 223 -14.32 1.24 -0.86
CA SER A 223 -15.62 1.85 -1.20
C SER A 223 -16.15 1.52 -2.59
N GLY A 224 -15.33 0.92 -3.46
CA GLY A 224 -15.61 0.83 -4.90
C GLY A 224 -15.26 2.11 -5.67
N SER A 225 -14.73 3.14 -5.01
CA SER A 225 -14.31 4.40 -5.62
C SER A 225 -12.83 4.69 -5.36
N LEU A 226 -12.06 4.85 -6.44
CA LEU A 226 -10.65 5.19 -6.37
C LEU A 226 -10.40 6.56 -5.72
N ASP A 227 -11.32 7.50 -5.90
CA ASP A 227 -11.18 8.87 -5.39
C ASP A 227 -11.53 8.98 -3.91
N VAL A 228 -12.59 8.32 -3.47
CA VAL A 228 -12.98 8.26 -2.05
C VAL A 228 -11.85 7.62 -1.24
N ASP A 229 -11.34 6.49 -1.72
CA ASP A 229 -10.30 5.74 -1.03
C ASP A 229 -8.92 6.44 -1.04
N ALA A 230 -8.74 7.47 -1.88
CA ALA A 230 -7.54 8.29 -1.95
C ALA A 230 -7.67 9.64 -1.23
N GLN A 231 -8.88 10.02 -0.82
CA GLN A 231 -9.17 11.33 -0.26
C GLN A 231 -8.26 11.69 0.93
N PRO A 232 -7.97 10.79 1.90
CA PRO A 232 -7.08 11.14 3.02
C PRO A 232 -5.68 11.56 2.55
N VAL A 233 -5.13 10.90 1.52
CA VAL A 233 -3.83 11.27 0.95
C VAL A 233 -3.91 12.65 0.30
N ARG A 234 -4.96 12.89 -0.49
CA ARG A 234 -5.15 14.17 -1.20
C ARG A 234 -5.35 15.34 -0.23
N MET A 235 -6.07 15.15 0.86
CA MET A 235 -6.24 16.15 1.92
C MET A 235 -4.88 16.60 2.51
N PHE A 236 -3.97 15.66 2.73
CA PHE A 236 -2.63 15.96 3.24
C PHE A 236 -1.72 16.62 2.20
N VAL A 237 -1.99 16.46 0.91
CA VAL A 237 -1.18 17.08 -0.15
C VAL A 237 -1.72 18.45 -0.55
N ALA A 238 -3.03 18.68 -0.42
CA ALA A 238 -3.72 19.90 -0.85
C ALA A 238 -3.18 21.18 -0.17
N ASP A 239 -2.67 21.09 1.06
CA ASP A 239 -2.06 22.21 1.78
C ASP A 239 -0.55 22.41 1.49
N GLY A 240 -0.03 21.73 0.45
CA GLY A 240 1.39 21.74 0.12
C GLY A 240 2.26 20.93 1.09
N GLY A 241 1.65 20.07 1.91
CA GLY A 241 2.35 19.19 2.83
C GLY A 241 3.22 18.13 2.14
N GLU A 242 4.29 17.73 2.84
CA GLU A 242 5.15 16.62 2.42
C GLU A 242 4.61 15.30 2.97
N CYS A 243 4.77 14.22 2.20
CA CYS A 243 4.40 12.88 2.65
C CYS A 243 5.06 11.79 1.79
N PHE A 244 5.07 10.58 2.33
CA PHE A 244 5.42 9.35 1.63
C PHE A 244 4.15 8.56 1.34
N ILE A 245 4.09 7.88 0.19
CA ILE A 245 2.92 7.11 -0.23
C ILE A 245 3.41 5.79 -0.84
N ALA A 246 3.16 4.68 -0.15
CA ALA A 246 3.39 3.34 -0.64
C ALA A 246 2.10 2.79 -1.27
N GLN A 247 2.07 2.65 -2.59
CA GLN A 247 0.95 2.08 -3.33
C GLN A 247 1.20 0.59 -3.66
N SER A 248 0.16 -0.22 -3.56
CA SER A 248 0.17 -1.63 -3.98
C SER A 248 -0.93 -1.92 -4.99
N TYR A 249 -0.58 -2.61 -6.08
CA TYR A 249 -1.53 -3.09 -7.09
C TYR A 249 -1.96 -4.55 -6.87
N ALA A 250 -1.55 -5.15 -5.76
CA ALA A 250 -1.82 -6.56 -5.48
C ALA A 250 -3.33 -6.86 -5.38
N LYS A 251 -4.12 -5.94 -4.77
CA LYS A 251 -5.54 -6.19 -4.46
C LYS A 251 -6.44 -5.57 -5.51
N ASN A 252 -6.27 -4.27 -5.79
CA ASN A 252 -7.15 -3.54 -6.70
C ASN A 252 -7.04 -3.98 -8.17
N MET A 253 -5.91 -4.54 -8.61
CA MET A 253 -5.75 -5.16 -9.93
C MET A 253 -5.58 -6.69 -9.86
N GLY A 254 -5.62 -7.29 -8.68
CA GLY A 254 -5.39 -8.73 -8.52
C GLY A 254 -3.95 -9.20 -8.85
N LEU A 255 -2.99 -8.28 -8.97
CA LEU A 255 -1.61 -8.56 -9.37
C LEU A 255 -0.73 -9.00 -8.17
N TYR A 256 -1.24 -9.92 -7.35
CA TYR A 256 -0.60 -10.34 -6.09
C TYR A 256 0.84 -10.84 -6.29
N GLY A 257 1.00 -11.79 -7.22
CA GLY A 257 2.27 -12.47 -7.50
C GLY A 257 3.24 -11.66 -8.36
N GLU A 258 2.73 -10.68 -9.11
CA GLU A 258 3.53 -9.81 -10.00
C GLU A 258 4.35 -8.76 -9.25
N ARG A 259 4.04 -8.58 -7.96
CA ARG A 259 4.74 -7.66 -7.04
C ARG A 259 4.81 -6.22 -7.57
N VAL A 260 3.67 -5.69 -8.02
CA VAL A 260 3.57 -4.34 -8.60
C VAL A 260 3.18 -3.31 -7.53
N GLY A 261 3.97 -2.26 -7.42
CA GLY A 261 3.75 -1.14 -6.49
C GLY A 261 4.54 0.10 -6.90
N ALA A 262 4.25 1.20 -6.23
CA ALA A 262 4.97 2.47 -6.40
C ALA A 262 5.22 3.11 -5.03
N LEU A 263 6.34 3.81 -4.90
CA LEU A 263 6.61 4.74 -3.81
C LEU A 263 6.62 6.15 -4.40
N SER A 264 5.70 7.00 -3.95
CA SER A 264 5.69 8.43 -4.27
C SER A 264 6.06 9.24 -3.03
N ILE A 265 6.96 10.21 -3.20
CA ILE A 265 7.37 11.16 -2.16
C ILE A 265 7.01 12.56 -2.63
N VAL A 266 6.10 13.21 -1.92
CA VAL A 266 5.71 14.60 -2.15
C VAL A 266 6.64 15.51 -1.37
N CYS A 267 7.35 16.38 -2.07
CA CYS A 267 8.33 17.32 -1.52
C CYS A 267 7.78 18.75 -1.48
N LYS A 268 8.48 19.68 -0.83
CA LYS A 268 8.16 21.12 -0.89
C LYS A 268 8.48 21.82 -2.21
N ALA A 269 9.43 21.32 -2.99
CA ALA A 269 9.88 21.97 -4.21
C ALA A 269 10.41 20.95 -5.25
N ALA A 270 10.39 21.36 -6.52
CA ALA A 270 10.79 20.50 -7.64
C ALA A 270 12.27 20.10 -7.59
N ASP A 271 13.16 21.01 -7.18
CA ASP A 271 14.59 20.73 -7.03
C ASP A 271 14.84 19.69 -5.92
N VAL A 272 14.05 19.73 -4.84
CA VAL A 272 14.08 18.74 -3.76
C VAL A 272 13.63 17.38 -4.28
N ALA A 273 12.56 17.33 -5.07
CA ALA A 273 12.07 16.08 -5.68
C ALA A 273 13.13 15.43 -6.58
N GLY A 274 13.86 16.22 -7.38
CA GLY A 274 14.98 15.73 -8.18
C GLY A 274 16.11 15.13 -7.35
N ARG A 275 16.47 15.77 -6.21
CA ARG A 275 17.46 15.22 -5.27
C ARG A 275 16.97 13.92 -4.62
N VAL A 276 15.71 13.88 -4.17
CA VAL A 276 15.08 12.69 -3.59
C VAL A 276 15.10 11.53 -4.58
N GLU A 277 14.75 11.78 -5.83
CA GLU A 277 14.81 10.78 -6.90
C GLU A 277 16.23 10.20 -7.07
N SER A 278 17.26 11.05 -7.05
CA SER A 278 18.65 10.59 -7.15
C SER A 278 19.05 9.65 -6.00
N GLN A 279 18.59 9.93 -4.78
CA GLN A 279 18.88 9.13 -3.60
C GLN A 279 18.05 7.83 -3.56
N LEU A 280 16.82 7.85 -4.07
CA LEU A 280 16.04 6.62 -4.26
C LEU A 280 16.76 5.63 -5.18
N LYS A 281 17.44 6.10 -6.23
CA LYS A 281 18.26 5.22 -7.08
C LYS A 281 19.36 4.51 -6.28
N LEU A 282 20.01 5.22 -5.35
CA LEU A 282 21.05 4.65 -4.48
C LEU A 282 20.51 3.69 -3.42
N VAL A 283 19.25 3.83 -3.01
CA VAL A 283 18.56 2.86 -2.14
C VAL A 283 18.19 1.61 -2.93
N ILE A 284 17.59 1.77 -4.11
CA ILE A 284 17.03 0.67 -4.91
C ILE A 284 18.12 -0.19 -5.56
N ARG A 285 19.16 0.44 -6.12
CA ARG A 285 20.21 -0.24 -6.88
C ARG A 285 20.86 -1.43 -6.13
N PRO A 286 21.25 -1.31 -4.85
CA PRO A 286 21.79 -2.42 -4.07
C PRO A 286 20.73 -3.38 -3.50
N MET A 287 19.46 -2.99 -3.44
CA MET A 287 18.39 -3.87 -2.95
C MET A 287 17.98 -4.91 -3.99
N TYR A 288 17.67 -4.45 -5.21
CA TYR A 288 17.16 -5.31 -6.28
C TYR A 288 17.49 -4.81 -7.69
N SER A 289 18.46 -3.89 -7.83
CA SER A 289 18.90 -3.30 -9.10
C SER A 289 17.85 -2.44 -9.81
N ASN A 290 16.81 -3.05 -10.36
CA ASN A 290 15.68 -2.43 -11.05
C ASN A 290 14.44 -3.34 -10.89
N PRO A 291 13.22 -2.78 -10.94
CA PRO A 291 12.00 -3.53 -10.63
C PRO A 291 11.54 -4.41 -11.83
N PRO A 292 10.65 -5.41 -11.61
CA PRO A 292 10.17 -6.31 -12.65
C PRO A 292 9.28 -5.60 -13.69
N ILE A 293 9.42 -5.98 -14.96
CA ILE A 293 8.74 -5.30 -16.08
C ILE A 293 7.28 -5.72 -16.31
N HIS A 294 6.94 -7.00 -16.07
CA HIS A 294 5.68 -7.58 -16.57
C HIS A 294 4.44 -6.96 -15.94
N GLY A 295 4.27 -7.12 -14.62
CA GLY A 295 3.11 -6.56 -13.93
C GLY A 295 2.97 -5.03 -14.03
N ALA A 296 4.08 -4.29 -14.01
CA ALA A 296 4.03 -2.84 -14.22
C ALA A 296 3.60 -2.47 -15.64
N SER A 297 3.95 -3.28 -16.64
CA SER A 297 3.43 -3.10 -18.00
C SER A 297 1.92 -3.36 -18.08
N ILE A 298 1.41 -4.38 -17.39
CA ILE A 298 -0.04 -4.66 -17.31
C ILE A 298 -0.76 -3.45 -16.71
N ALA A 299 -0.34 -3.01 -15.54
CA ALA A 299 -0.94 -1.88 -14.84
C ALA A 299 -0.86 -0.60 -15.68
N MET A 300 0.29 -0.32 -16.30
CA MET A 300 0.47 0.83 -17.19
C MET A 300 -0.46 0.78 -18.40
N THR A 301 -0.61 -0.38 -19.06
CA THR A 301 -1.53 -0.55 -20.20
C THR A 301 -2.98 -0.24 -19.79
N ILE A 302 -3.42 -0.73 -18.64
CA ILE A 302 -4.77 -0.47 -18.11
C ILE A 302 -4.94 1.02 -17.77
N LEU A 303 -3.99 1.61 -17.05
CA LEU A 303 -4.07 3.00 -16.59
C LEU A 303 -3.98 4.03 -17.73
N LYS A 304 -3.27 3.70 -18.82
CA LYS A 304 -3.08 4.59 -19.97
C LYS A 304 -4.25 4.58 -20.95
N ASN A 305 -4.96 3.45 -21.06
CA ASN A 305 -6.07 3.28 -22.00
C ASN A 305 -7.41 3.59 -21.31
N SER A 306 -8.16 4.58 -21.79
CA SER A 306 -9.42 5.02 -21.18
C SER A 306 -10.47 3.92 -21.06
N ASP A 307 -10.58 3.06 -22.07
CA ASP A 307 -11.59 2.01 -22.12
C ASP A 307 -11.24 0.90 -21.12
N MET A 308 -9.97 0.48 -21.09
CA MET A 308 -9.48 -0.49 -20.12
C MET A 308 -9.52 0.06 -18.69
N TYR A 309 -9.22 1.35 -18.50
CA TYR A 309 -9.36 1.99 -17.19
C TYR A 309 -10.81 1.97 -16.69
N ASN A 310 -11.77 2.22 -17.58
CA ASN A 310 -13.20 2.14 -17.25
C ASN A 310 -13.65 0.70 -16.98
N GLU A 311 -13.20 -0.27 -17.79
CA GLU A 311 -13.45 -1.71 -17.57
C GLU A 311 -12.92 -2.16 -16.21
N TRP A 312 -11.69 -1.75 -15.86
CA TRP A 312 -11.08 -2.01 -14.56
C TRP A 312 -11.89 -1.43 -13.40
N LYS A 313 -12.33 -0.17 -13.49
CA LYS A 313 -13.18 0.45 -12.45
C LYS A 313 -14.48 -0.33 -12.23
N ILE A 314 -15.10 -0.82 -13.29
CA ILE A 314 -16.33 -1.63 -13.20
C ILE A 314 -16.05 -2.93 -12.45
N GLU A 315 -14.99 -3.66 -12.83
CA GLU A 315 -14.63 -4.92 -12.15
C GLU A 315 -14.21 -4.68 -10.69
N LEU A 316 -13.48 -3.61 -10.41
CA LEU A 316 -13.09 -3.22 -9.05
C LEU A 316 -14.30 -2.90 -8.17
N LYS A 317 -15.25 -2.13 -8.70
CA LYS A 317 -16.51 -1.84 -8.01
C LYS A 317 -17.30 -3.11 -7.72
N ALA A 318 -17.40 -4.03 -8.69
CA ALA A 318 -18.08 -5.31 -8.48
C ALA A 318 -17.44 -6.14 -7.35
N MET A 319 -16.10 -6.15 -7.27
CA MET A 319 -15.39 -6.79 -6.16
C MET A 319 -15.72 -6.15 -4.81
N ALA A 320 -15.71 -4.81 -4.73
CA ALA A 320 -16.03 -4.08 -3.50
C ALA A 320 -17.49 -4.31 -3.06
N ASP A 321 -18.44 -4.19 -4.00
CA ASP A 321 -19.88 -4.39 -3.75
C ASP A 321 -20.15 -5.80 -3.22
N ARG A 322 -19.47 -6.83 -3.75
CA ARG A 322 -19.59 -8.20 -3.24
C ARG A 322 -19.10 -8.31 -1.79
N ILE A 323 -17.97 -7.70 -1.45
CA ILE A 323 -17.44 -7.72 -0.07
C ILE A 323 -18.41 -7.03 0.88
N ILE A 324 -18.96 -5.88 0.51
CA ILE A 324 -19.96 -5.15 1.29
C ILE A 324 -21.20 -6.02 1.51
N SER A 325 -21.69 -6.68 0.45
CA SER A 325 -22.82 -7.60 0.53
C SER A 325 -22.55 -8.77 1.47
N MET A 326 -21.37 -9.41 1.38
CA MET A 326 -20.99 -10.51 2.27
C MET A 326 -20.88 -10.09 3.74
N ARG A 327 -20.37 -8.88 4.02
CA ARG A 327 -20.34 -8.34 5.39
C ARG A 327 -21.75 -8.19 5.96
N LYS A 328 -22.69 -7.67 5.17
CA LYS A 328 -24.09 -7.52 5.56
C LYS A 328 -24.74 -8.88 5.81
N GLN A 329 -24.61 -9.82 4.86
CA GLN A 329 -25.20 -11.15 4.99
C GLN A 329 -24.69 -11.91 6.23
N LEU A 330 -23.39 -11.81 6.53
CA LEU A 330 -22.84 -12.42 7.74
C LEU A 330 -23.42 -11.78 9.02
N PHE A 331 -23.54 -10.45 9.05
CA PHE A 331 -24.14 -9.75 10.19
C PHE A 331 -25.60 -10.13 10.39
N ASP A 332 -26.39 -10.13 9.32
CA ASP A 332 -27.80 -10.48 9.33
C ASP A 332 -27.99 -11.94 9.81
N ALA A 333 -27.17 -12.88 9.32
CA ALA A 333 -27.23 -14.28 9.71
C ALA A 333 -26.85 -14.55 11.17
N LEU A 334 -25.98 -13.72 11.77
CA LEU A 334 -25.61 -13.82 13.19
C LEU A 334 -26.58 -13.09 14.12
N SER A 335 -27.41 -12.20 13.58
CA SER A 335 -28.35 -11.37 14.35
C SER A 335 -29.79 -11.89 14.28
N ALA A 336 -30.07 -12.88 13.43
CA ALA A 336 -31.35 -13.55 13.29
C ALA A 336 -31.60 -14.55 14.43
#